data_AF-A0AAD6QL61-F1
#
_entry.id   AF-A0AAD6QL61-F1
#
_cell.length_a   1.000
_cell.length_b   1.000
_cell.length_c   1.000
_cell.angle_alpha   90.00
_cell.angle_beta   90.00
_cell.angle_gamma   90.00
#
_symmetry.space_group_name_H-M   'P 1'
#
loop_
_entity.id
_entity.type
_entity.pdbx_description
1 polymer ?
#
loop_
_entity_poly.entity_id
_entity_poly.type
_entity_poly.pdbx_seq_one_letter_code
_entity_poly.pdbx_strand_id
1 'polypeptide(L)' 'MPQLRRKKVPWTVQEEEMLKKGVQKFSSDGKFPWKDILEYGSSVFFSDRTTIDVKDKWRNMCKVSPKFK' A
#
# COMPACT_ATOMS: atom_id res chain seq x y z
N MET A 1 6.20 -28.98 -5.85
CA MET A 1 6.85 -28.01 -4.94
C MET A 1 5.77 -27.22 -4.25
N PRO A 2 5.58 -27.33 -2.92
CA PRO A 2 4.60 -26.51 -2.22
C PRO A 2 5.08 -25.05 -2.29
N GLN A 3 4.24 -24.17 -2.83
CA GLN A 3 4.51 -22.73 -2.84
C GLN A 3 4.52 -22.27 -1.38
N LEU A 4 5.72 -22.04 -0.82
CA LEU A 4 5.87 -21.59 0.55
C LEU A 4 5.10 -20.27 0.69
N ARG A 5 3.94 -20.31 1.36
CA ARG A 5 3.13 -19.11 1.53
C ARG A 5 3.97 -18.10 2.31
N ARG A 6 4.22 -16.93 1.71
CA ARG A 6 4.88 -15.81 2.40
C ARG A 6 4.18 -15.57 3.73
N LYS A 7 4.97 -15.39 4.79
CA LYS A 7 4.43 -15.05 6.11
C LYS A 7 3.56 -13.80 5.96
N LYS A 8 2.32 -13.84 6.47
CA LYS A 8 1.46 -12.66 6.48
C LYS A 8 2.09 -11.63 7.43
N VAL A 9 2.79 -10.65 6.86
CA VAL A 9 3.33 -9.53 7.63
C VAL A 9 2.22 -8.48 7.76
N PRO A 10 1.80 -8.14 8.99
CA PRO A 10 0.83 -7.07 9.22
C PRO A 10 1.39 -5.75 8.71
N TRP A 11 0.51 -4.87 8.24
CA TRP A 11 0.89 -3.51 7.88
C TRP A 11 1.00 -2.69 9.16
N THR A 12 2.10 -1.98 9.31
CA THR A 12 2.31 -1.06 10.43
C THR A 12 1.65 0.29 10.15
N VAL A 13 1.34 1.04 11.21
CA VAL A 13 0.72 2.38 11.10
C VAL A 13 1.60 3.32 10.25
N GLN A 14 2.93 3.24 10.39
CA GLN A 14 3.86 4.02 9.56
C GLN A 14 3.74 3.68 8.07
N GLU A 15 3.65 2.40 7.70
CA GLU A 15 3.44 1.99 6.31
C GLU A 15 2.08 2.51 5.80
N GLU A 16 1.02 2.44 6.61
CA GLU A 16 -0.30 2.94 6.25
C GLU A 16 -0.34 4.45 6.02
N GLU A 17 0.33 5.23 6.89
CA GLU A 17 0.48 6.67 6.72
C GLU A 17 1.30 7.02 5.48
N MET A 18 2.40 6.30 5.26
CA MET A 18 3.27 6.52 4.09
C MET A 18 2.53 6.17 2.79
N LEU A 19 1.77 5.09 2.80
CA LEU A 19 0.89 4.69 1.71
C LEU A 19 -0.16 5.78 1.43
N LYS A 20 -0.81 6.30 2.46
CA LYS A 20 -1.82 7.37 2.30
C LYS A 20 -1.20 8.64 1.74
N LYS A 21 -0.02 9.05 2.24
CA LYS A 21 0.73 10.21 1.73
C LYS A 21 1.14 10.00 0.27
N GLY A 22 1.68 8.83 -0.07
CA GLY A 22 2.06 8.48 -1.43
C GLY A 22 0.86 8.49 -2.37
N VAL A 23 -0.23 7.81 -2.00
CA VAL A 23 -1.46 7.82 -2.80
C VAL A 23 -1.96 9.24 -2.97
N GLN A 24 -2.10 10.05 -1.93
CA GLN A 24 -2.56 11.44 -2.05
C GLN A 24 -1.65 12.31 -2.92
N LYS A 25 -0.33 12.06 -2.87
CA LYS A 25 0.67 12.81 -3.63
C LYS A 25 0.72 12.44 -5.11
N PHE A 26 0.55 11.14 -5.41
CA PHE A 26 0.66 10.61 -6.78
C PHE A 26 -0.70 10.29 -7.42
N SER A 27 -1.81 10.43 -6.68
CA SER A 27 -3.16 10.27 -7.23
C SER A 27 -3.44 11.40 -8.20
N SER A 28 -3.31 11.13 -9.49
CA SER A 28 -3.60 12.06 -10.56
C SER A 28 -4.62 11.42 -11.50
N ASP A 29 -5.73 12.13 -11.75
CA ASP A 29 -6.73 11.74 -12.76
C ASP A 29 -7.28 10.30 -12.60
N GLY A 30 -7.45 9.85 -11.35
CA GLY A 30 -7.92 8.50 -11.04
C GLY A 30 -6.91 7.38 -11.31
N LYS A 31 -5.67 7.71 -11.66
CA LYS A 31 -4.55 6.76 -11.76
C LYS A 31 -3.71 6.81 -10.49
N PHE A 32 -3.40 5.63 -9.99
CA PHE A 32 -2.52 5.44 -8.84
C PHE A 32 -1.26 4.71 -9.33
N PRO A 33 -0.15 5.43 -9.58
CA PRO A 33 1.09 4.81 -9.99
C PRO A 33 1.72 4.09 -8.77
N TRP A 34 1.32 2.84 -8.57
CA TRP A 34 1.76 2.02 -7.44
C TRP A 34 3.27 1.84 -7.36
N LYS A 35 3.97 1.92 -8.51
CA LYS A 35 5.44 1.89 -8.57
C LYS A 35 6.03 3.12 -7.85
N ASP A 36 5.60 4.32 -8.24
CA ASP A 36 6.06 5.57 -7.64
C ASP A 36 5.71 5.63 -6.14
N ILE A 37 4.52 5.15 -5.77
CA ILE A 37 4.10 5.09 -4.36
C ILE A 37 4.98 4.12 -3.58
N LEU A 38 5.29 2.94 -4.14
CA LEU A 38 6.18 1.95 -3.52
C LEU A 38 7.60 2.51 -3.36
N GLU A 39 8.15 3.17 -4.39
CA GLU A 39 9.47 3.79 -4.33
C GLU A 39 9.51 4.93 -3.32
N TYR A 40 8.48 5.78 -3.30
CA TYR A 40 8.33 6.87 -2.33
C TYR A 40 8.36 6.34 -0.89
N GLY A 41 7.66 5.25 -0.64
CA GLY A 41 7.63 4.59 0.66
C GLY A 41 8.69 3.51 0.85
N SER A 42 9.65 3.31 -0.06
CA SER A 42 10.59 2.17 0.01
C SER A 42 11.46 2.18 1.27
N SER A 43 11.64 3.35 1.89
CA SER A 43 12.32 3.50 3.19
C SER A 43 11.47 3.03 4.38
N VAL A 44 10.14 2.94 4.23
CA VAL A 44 9.18 2.59 5.30
C VAL A 44 8.54 1.22 5.03
N PHE A 45 8.27 0.90 3.77
CA PHE A 45 7.77 -0.39 3.34
C PHE A 45 8.85 -1.44 3.50
N PHE A 46 8.46 -2.61 4.00
CA PHE A 46 9.35 -3.77 4.03
C PHE A 46 9.77 -4.16 2.60
N SER A 47 11.01 -4.59 2.42
CA SER A 47 11.56 -4.96 1.09
C SER A 47 10.81 -6.10 0.38
N ASP A 48 10.03 -6.91 1.11
CA ASP A 48 9.20 -7.96 0.52
C ASP A 48 7.84 -7.43 0.02
N ARG A 49 7.49 -6.16 0.31
CA ARG A 49 6.26 -5.52 -0.19
C ARG A 49 6.38 -5.26 -1.68
N THR A 50 5.41 -5.76 -2.43
CA THR A 50 5.30 -5.50 -3.85
C THR A 50 4.26 -4.43 -4.14
N THR A 51 4.28 -3.86 -5.35
CA THR A 51 3.24 -2.92 -5.82
C THR A 51 1.83 -3.52 -5.73
N ILE A 52 1.70 -4.85 -5.81
CA ILE A 52 0.43 -5.56 -5.64
C ILE A 52 -0.04 -5.50 -4.19
N ASP A 53 0.85 -5.73 -3.21
CA ASP A 53 0.53 -5.62 -1.78
C ASP A 53 0.10 -4.19 -1.43
N VAL A 54 0.81 -3.19 -1.95
CA VAL A 54 0.48 -1.77 -1.77
C VAL A 54 -0.92 -1.47 -2.32
N LYS A 55 -1.22 -1.92 -3.54
CA LYS A 55 -2.54 -1.77 -4.17
C LYS A 55 -3.63 -2.45 -3.36
N ASP A 56 -3.43 -3.69 -2.92
CA ASP A 56 -4.45 -4.43 -2.19
C ASP A 56 -4.68 -3.84 -0.80
N LYS A 57 -3.62 -3.40 -0.12
CA LYS A 57 -3.73 -2.67 1.14
C LYS A 57 -4.53 -1.40 0.97
N TRP A 58 -4.26 -0.57 -0.05
CA TRP A 58 -5.04 0.63 -0.30
C TRP A 58 -6.52 0.32 -0.56
N ARG A 59 -6.81 -0.73 -1.33
CA ARG A 59 -8.20 -1.18 -1.55
C ARG A 59 -8.88 -1.58 -0.24
N ASN A 60 -8.18 -2.31 0.63
CA ASN A 60 -8.72 -2.64 1.94
C ASN A 60 -8.94 -1.39 2.78
N MET A 61 -7.97 -0.47 2.85
CA MET A 61 -8.11 0.81 3.57
C MET A 61 -9.28 1.66 3.05
N CYS A 62 -9.51 1.68 1.74
CA CYS A 62 -10.64 2.37 1.13
C CYS A 62 -11.98 1.71 1.49
N LYS A 63 -12.03 0.37 1.60
CA LYS A 63 -13.22 -0.38 2.02
C LYS A 63 -13.53 -0.26 3.51
N VAL A 64 -12.52 -0.25 4.38
CA VAL A 64 -12.70 -0.08 5.84
C VAL A 64 -12.84 1.37 6.27
N SER A 65 -12.89 2.33 5.35
CA SER A 65 -13.27 3.70 5.66
C SER A 65 -14.80 3.85 5.55
N PRO A 66 -15.58 3.76 6.65
CA PRO A 66 -16.95 4.22 6.60
C PRO A 66 -16.87 5.72 6.40
N LYS A 67 -17.29 6.20 5.22
CA LYS A 67 -17.80 7.56 5.00
C LYS A 67 -17.23 8.63 5.95
N PHE A 68 -16.22 9.36 5.48
CA PHE A 68 -16.27 10.80 5.75
C PHE A 68 -17.55 11.31 5.08
N LYS A 69 -18.63 11.41 5.86
CA LYS A 69 -19.87 12.12 5.53
C LYS A 69 -19.88 13.40 6.34
#